data_AF-A0A1C2GTH7-F1
#
_entry.id   AF-A0A1C2GTH7-F1
#
_cell.length_a   1.000
_cell.length_b   1.000
_cell.length_c   1.000
_cell.angle_alpha   90.00
_cell.angle_beta   90.00
_cell.angle_gamma   90.00
#
_symmetry.space_group_name_H-M   'P 1'
#
loop_
_entity.id
_entity.type
_entity.pdbx_description
1 polymer ?
#
loop_
_entity_poly.entity_id
_entity_poly.type
_entity_poly.pdbx_seq_one_letter_code
_entity_poly.pdbx_strand_id
1 'polypeptide(L)'
;MVSKRFLLPLILIVAVLAGCKHKPEIAGKLSEHYQNKTYEDFDTAAYHAEFKKQFEVLKPGLRHADVIEKFYTAQNNEPHFVNEGLTDGQIATLVSYLSRAGEHGLDTAVFRPGQIMALLNQVHANKFTSISQVYPVFAKLELLTANAFLNYSAVIHFGVVNPHNLYRRYDMQPLRPDSAFYQTVFNAPDIAVFLHDIQPANPAYLALQKALAAINTNYVDSAKMQRMRLIKLNMERLRWQNPEKESKYIFVNIPAFKLQWIQDGKPALEMKVCVGEPKGPDYDQQLAHYLQTHKLDDKPFNHETTILSSKITTIQLNPTWSIPSSIAQSETYFNIQKNPNYLSDNNIRVYSTRTDREVDPDTINWARIPRDKMPFRFQQDASDQNALGKFKFIFDNEAGIYLHDTNNKGGFLKPWRAISHGCVRVQDPLMLAQQLIGDTTRMDAIRMEVGLAPRDSVNKARYAKIQQARSAPGFQLKSKFLEVPDKGVQVFIDYYTCWPNDKGELQFYYDAYRMDDILEKAMGKYLAKSTR
;
A
#
# COMPACT_ATOMS: atom_id res chain seq x y z
N MET A 1 -77.87 -37.74 -13.06
CA MET A 1 -77.14 -36.88 -12.10
C MET A 1 -77.12 -35.47 -12.67
N VAL A 2 -78.01 -34.59 -12.17
CA VAL A 2 -78.22 -33.24 -12.72
C VAL A 2 -77.85 -32.20 -11.67
N SER A 3 -77.00 -31.28 -12.12
CA SER A 3 -76.51 -30.05 -11.52
C SER A 3 -77.53 -29.28 -10.65
N LYS A 4 -77.08 -28.77 -9.50
CA LYS A 4 -77.61 -27.54 -8.89
C LYS A 4 -76.48 -26.60 -8.51
N ARG A 5 -76.48 -25.44 -9.16
CA ARG A 5 -75.67 -24.25 -8.89
C ARG A 5 -76.14 -23.59 -7.58
N PHE A 6 -75.21 -23.19 -6.72
CA PHE A 6 -75.48 -22.25 -5.62
C PHE A 6 -74.78 -20.92 -5.90
N LEU A 7 -75.57 -19.85 -5.98
CA LEU A 7 -75.11 -18.45 -5.95
C LEU A 7 -74.65 -18.13 -4.52
N LEU A 8 -73.44 -17.59 -4.35
CA LEU A 8 -73.01 -16.87 -3.15
C LEU A 8 -73.40 -15.39 -3.25
N PRO A 9 -73.90 -14.73 -2.18
CA PRO A 9 -74.01 -13.29 -2.13
C PRO A 9 -72.67 -12.66 -1.67
N LEU A 10 -72.27 -11.62 -2.38
CA LEU A 10 -71.11 -10.78 -2.11
C LEU A 10 -71.43 -9.87 -0.92
N ILE A 11 -70.80 -10.10 0.25
CA ILE A 11 -70.82 -9.17 1.38
C ILE A 11 -69.62 -8.24 1.25
N LEU A 12 -69.90 -6.97 0.95
CA LEU A 12 -68.93 -5.88 0.90
C LEU A 12 -68.58 -5.49 2.35
N ILE A 13 -67.44 -5.97 2.86
CA ILE A 13 -66.86 -5.48 4.12
C ILE A 13 -66.08 -4.21 3.80
N VAL A 14 -66.64 -3.06 4.17
CA VAL A 14 -65.92 -1.78 4.21
C VAL A 14 -64.91 -1.86 5.36
N ALA A 15 -63.64 -2.03 5.02
CA ALA A 15 -62.54 -1.91 5.98
C ALA A 15 -62.33 -0.42 6.31
N VAL A 16 -62.81 0.01 7.47
CA VAL A 16 -62.38 1.26 8.09
C VAL A 16 -60.95 1.05 8.57
N LEU A 17 -59.98 1.52 7.79
CA LEU A 17 -58.59 1.65 8.24
C LEU A 17 -58.53 2.75 9.30
N ALA A 18 -58.78 2.38 10.56
CA ALA A 18 -58.30 3.15 11.69
C ALA A 18 -56.77 3.02 11.69
N GLY A 19 -56.09 4.00 11.08
CA GLY A 19 -54.65 4.15 11.20
C GLY A 19 -54.29 4.44 12.65
N CYS A 20 -53.97 3.40 13.42
CA CYS A 20 -53.28 3.56 14.68
C CYS A 20 -51.96 4.29 14.40
N LYS A 21 -51.91 5.57 14.78
CA LYS A 21 -50.68 6.37 14.79
C LYS A 21 -49.71 5.73 15.79
N HIS A 22 -48.83 4.86 15.30
CA HIS A 22 -47.74 4.34 16.10
C HIS A 22 -46.76 5.50 16.32
N LYS A 23 -46.70 6.04 17.54
CA LYS A 23 -45.75 7.11 17.90
C LYS A 23 -44.35 6.49 17.85
N PRO A 24 -43.44 7.00 17.00
CA PRO A 24 -42.11 6.42 16.91
C PRO A 24 -41.36 6.63 18.22
N GLU A 25 -40.52 5.66 18.59
CA GLU A 25 -39.80 5.63 19.87
C GLU A 25 -39.03 6.93 20.14
N ILE A 26 -38.50 7.52 19.07
CA ILE A 26 -37.76 8.79 19.08
C ILE A 26 -38.56 9.96 19.65
N ALA A 27 -39.84 10.05 19.30
CA ALA A 27 -40.69 11.17 19.68
C ALA A 27 -41.04 11.13 21.18
N GLY A 28 -41.18 9.92 21.73
CA GLY A 28 -41.34 9.70 23.17
C GLY A 28 -40.08 10.11 23.93
N LYS A 29 -38.92 9.56 23.55
CA LYS A 29 -37.63 9.86 24.17
C LYS A 29 -37.30 11.36 24.16
N LEU A 30 -37.55 12.04 23.04
CA LEU A 30 -37.27 13.46 22.88
C LEU A 30 -38.26 14.35 23.63
N SER A 31 -39.55 13.99 23.64
CA SER A 31 -40.55 14.70 24.43
C SER A 31 -40.19 14.65 25.92
N GLU A 32 -39.76 13.50 26.41
CA GLU A 32 -39.30 13.32 27.80
C GLU A 32 -38.00 14.09 28.09
N HIS A 33 -36.98 13.92 27.25
CA HIS A 33 -35.67 14.53 27.43
C HIS A 33 -35.73 16.08 27.39
N TYR A 34 -36.45 16.64 26.42
CA TYR A 34 -36.48 18.09 26.18
C TYR A 34 -37.67 18.81 26.82
N GLN A 35 -38.61 18.08 27.42
CA GLN A 35 -39.85 18.60 28.02
C GLN A 35 -40.64 19.54 27.06
N ASN A 36 -40.61 19.24 25.76
CA ASN A 36 -41.27 20.05 24.73
C ASN A 36 -42.42 19.27 24.10
N LYS A 37 -43.65 19.79 24.25
CA LYS A 37 -44.88 19.18 23.75
C LYS A 37 -44.95 19.12 22.23
N THR A 38 -44.15 19.91 21.51
CA THR A 38 -44.04 19.87 20.05
C THR A 38 -43.70 18.46 19.55
N TYR A 39 -42.95 17.67 20.32
CA TYR A 39 -42.62 16.29 19.97
C TYR A 39 -43.79 15.31 20.13
N GLU A 40 -44.89 15.70 20.79
CA GLU A 40 -46.10 14.89 20.87
C GLU A 40 -46.82 14.79 19.52
N ASP A 41 -46.65 15.79 18.65
CA ASP A 41 -47.24 15.85 17.30
C ASP A 41 -46.42 15.11 16.23
N PHE A 42 -45.43 14.30 16.64
CA PHE A 42 -44.56 13.59 15.71
C PHE A 42 -45.34 12.57 14.87
N ASP A 43 -45.15 12.65 13.55
CA ASP A 43 -45.70 11.75 12.54
C ASP A 43 -44.54 11.08 11.80
N THR A 44 -44.41 9.76 11.99
CA THR A 44 -43.37 8.93 11.37
C THR A 44 -43.39 9.01 9.85
N ALA A 45 -44.57 8.98 9.23
CA ALA A 45 -44.68 9.01 7.77
C ALA A 45 -44.25 10.37 7.22
N ALA A 46 -44.63 11.45 7.90
CA ALA A 46 -44.19 12.80 7.54
C ALA A 46 -42.66 12.95 7.71
N TYR A 47 -42.09 12.41 8.79
CA TYR A 47 -40.64 12.39 8.98
C TYR A 47 -39.94 11.58 7.88
N HIS A 48 -40.39 10.37 7.56
CA HIS A 48 -39.79 9.55 6.50
C HIS A 48 -39.84 10.22 5.13
N ALA A 49 -40.93 10.94 4.81
CA ALA A 49 -41.03 11.71 3.58
C ALA A 49 -39.99 12.85 3.55
N GLU A 50 -39.83 13.59 4.65
CA GLU A 50 -38.82 14.64 4.75
C GLU A 50 -37.39 14.06 4.78
N PHE A 51 -37.16 12.91 5.41
CA PHE A 51 -35.88 12.22 5.42
C PHE A 51 -35.41 11.88 4.01
N LYS A 52 -36.27 11.24 3.21
CA LYS A 52 -35.97 10.93 1.80
C LYS A 52 -35.69 12.19 0.98
N LYS A 53 -36.46 13.26 1.19
CA LYS A 53 -36.23 14.55 0.54
C LYS A 53 -34.87 15.14 0.92
N GLN A 54 -34.50 15.13 2.20
CA GLN A 54 -33.18 15.62 2.64
C GLN A 54 -32.06 14.71 2.14
N PHE A 55 -32.28 13.41 2.05
CA PHE A 55 -31.33 12.48 1.44
C PHE A 55 -31.04 12.87 0.00
N GLU A 56 -32.06 13.03 -0.85
CA GLU A 56 -31.87 13.45 -2.25
C GLU A 56 -31.16 14.80 -2.39
N VAL A 57 -31.48 15.77 -1.52
CA VAL A 57 -30.78 17.08 -1.48
C VAL A 57 -29.30 16.93 -1.12
N LEU A 58 -28.98 16.08 -0.15
CA LEU A 58 -27.61 15.90 0.33
C LEU A 58 -26.80 14.91 -0.50
N LYS A 59 -27.46 13.97 -1.21
CA LYS A 59 -26.87 12.84 -1.95
C LYS A 59 -25.63 13.22 -2.77
N PRO A 60 -25.60 14.33 -3.54
CA PRO A 60 -24.41 14.71 -4.32
C PRO A 60 -23.17 15.01 -3.47
N GLY A 61 -23.36 15.36 -2.19
CA GLY A 61 -22.30 15.67 -1.23
C GLY A 61 -21.92 14.52 -0.29
N LEU A 62 -22.62 13.38 -0.32
CA LEU A 62 -22.35 12.23 0.53
C LEU A 62 -21.38 11.27 -0.16
N ARG A 63 -20.23 11.01 0.46
CA ARG A 63 -19.21 10.08 -0.09
C ARG A 63 -19.71 8.64 -0.12
N HIS A 64 -20.57 8.28 0.84
CA HIS A 64 -21.08 6.92 1.02
C HIS A 64 -22.59 6.84 0.77
N ALA A 65 -23.11 7.62 -0.18
CA ALA A 65 -24.55 7.71 -0.49
C ALA A 65 -25.20 6.33 -0.65
N ASP A 66 -24.62 5.43 -1.45
CA ASP A 66 -25.20 4.11 -1.73
C ASP A 66 -25.24 3.21 -0.48
N VAL A 67 -24.22 3.31 0.38
CA VAL A 67 -24.15 2.55 1.64
C VAL A 67 -25.21 3.05 2.61
N ILE A 68 -25.35 4.37 2.73
CA ILE A 68 -26.35 5.05 3.55
C ILE A 68 -27.76 4.68 3.07
N GLU A 69 -28.03 4.80 1.77
CA GLU A 69 -29.34 4.48 1.17
C GLU A 69 -29.76 3.04 1.48
N LYS A 70 -28.85 2.08 1.27
CA LYS A 70 -29.10 0.66 1.57
C LYS A 70 -29.39 0.42 3.05
N PHE A 71 -28.60 1.02 3.95
CA PHE A 71 -28.77 0.86 5.39
C PHE A 71 -30.14 1.38 5.85
N TYR A 72 -30.47 2.64 5.54
CA TYR A 72 -31.74 3.23 5.97
C TYR A 72 -32.94 2.61 5.28
N THR A 73 -32.83 2.16 4.03
CA THR A 73 -33.91 1.40 3.37
C THR A 73 -34.21 0.11 4.13
N ALA A 74 -33.18 -0.61 4.58
CA ALA A 74 -33.35 -1.83 5.37
C ALA A 74 -33.97 -1.57 6.76
N GLN A 75 -33.79 -0.36 7.30
CA GLN A 75 -34.39 0.08 8.56
C GLN A 75 -35.68 0.90 8.38
N ASN A 76 -36.34 0.84 7.22
CA ASN A 76 -37.55 1.61 6.92
C ASN A 76 -37.41 3.15 7.03
N ASN A 77 -36.18 3.67 6.97
CA ASN A 77 -35.79 5.08 7.18
C ASN A 77 -35.95 5.56 8.63
N GLU A 78 -36.00 4.64 9.58
CA GLU A 78 -35.89 5.01 11.00
C GLU A 78 -34.51 5.62 11.27
N PRO A 79 -34.44 6.70 12.07
CA PRO A 79 -33.17 7.27 12.52
C PRO A 79 -32.40 6.25 13.35
N HIS A 80 -31.09 6.22 13.22
CA HIS A 80 -30.22 5.37 14.01
C HIS A 80 -29.42 6.22 15.01
N PHE A 81 -28.62 7.17 14.52
CA PHE A 81 -27.74 8.00 15.35
C PHE A 81 -28.48 9.04 16.18
N VAL A 82 -29.53 9.64 15.65
CA VAL A 82 -30.36 10.61 16.37
C VAL A 82 -31.18 9.92 17.46
N ASN A 83 -31.53 8.64 17.26
CA ASN A 83 -32.32 7.85 18.20
C ASN A 83 -31.55 7.51 19.49
N GLU A 84 -30.30 7.09 19.34
CA GLU A 84 -29.47 6.61 20.45
C GLU A 84 -28.46 7.68 20.89
N GLY A 85 -27.81 8.31 19.92
CA GLY A 85 -26.63 9.16 20.10
C GLY A 85 -26.89 10.63 20.47
N LEU A 86 -28.14 11.10 20.48
CA LEU A 86 -28.48 12.48 20.85
C LEU A 86 -28.36 12.72 22.36
N THR A 87 -28.73 11.74 23.19
CA THR A 87 -28.88 11.93 24.64
C THR A 87 -27.68 11.45 25.46
N ASP A 88 -26.86 10.57 24.89
CA ASP A 88 -25.66 10.00 25.53
C ASP A 88 -24.36 10.72 25.12
N GLY A 89 -24.43 11.66 24.18
CA GLY A 89 -23.30 12.46 23.71
C GLY A 89 -22.44 11.80 22.63
N GLN A 90 -22.85 10.67 22.04
CA GLN A 90 -22.05 10.00 21.01
C GLN A 90 -21.83 10.84 19.75
N ILE A 91 -22.83 11.63 19.31
CA ILE A 91 -22.66 12.53 18.15
C ILE A 91 -21.62 13.62 18.45
N ALA A 92 -21.63 14.19 19.65
CA ALA A 92 -20.63 15.17 20.07
C ALA A 92 -19.22 14.54 20.12
N THR A 93 -19.13 13.28 20.55
CA THR A 93 -17.88 12.53 20.55
C THR A 93 -17.35 12.32 19.14
N LEU A 94 -18.20 11.90 18.19
CA LEU A 94 -17.82 11.84 16.78
C LEU A 94 -17.25 13.18 16.31
N VAL A 95 -17.97 14.29 16.52
CA VAL A 95 -17.54 15.64 16.12
C VAL A 95 -16.16 16.00 16.69
N SER A 96 -15.84 15.59 17.92
CA SER A 96 -14.52 15.77 18.53
C SER A 96 -13.42 15.06 17.73
N TYR A 97 -13.63 13.79 17.36
CA TYR A 97 -12.68 13.05 16.51
C TYR A 97 -12.54 13.64 15.11
N LEU A 98 -13.65 14.03 14.48
CA LEU A 98 -13.65 14.68 13.17
C LEU A 98 -12.84 15.99 13.18
N SER A 99 -12.97 16.76 14.26
CA SER A 99 -12.25 18.03 14.46
C SER A 99 -10.75 17.82 14.70
N ARG A 100 -10.35 16.64 15.18
CA ARG A 100 -8.96 16.23 15.40
C ARG A 100 -8.35 15.46 14.22
N ALA A 101 -9.04 15.37 13.06
CA ALA A 101 -8.49 14.72 11.87
C ALA A 101 -7.13 15.30 11.41
N GLY A 102 -6.84 16.56 11.77
CA GLY A 102 -5.54 17.20 11.56
C GLY A 102 -4.38 16.48 12.25
N GLU A 103 -4.62 15.82 13.40
CA GLU A 103 -3.64 14.97 14.09
C GLU A 103 -3.22 13.78 13.22
N HIS A 104 -4.09 13.36 12.30
CA HIS A 104 -3.84 12.29 11.34
C HIS A 104 -3.33 12.81 9.98
N GLY A 105 -2.96 14.09 9.91
CA GLY A 105 -2.48 14.71 8.68
C GLY A 105 -3.56 15.01 7.64
N LEU A 106 -4.84 15.02 8.04
CA LEU A 106 -5.98 15.19 7.15
C LEU A 106 -6.63 16.56 7.32
N ASP A 107 -7.25 17.07 6.25
CA ASP A 107 -8.11 18.26 6.31
C ASP A 107 -9.42 17.94 7.04
N THR A 108 -9.66 18.61 8.17
CA THR A 108 -10.86 18.44 8.99
C THR A 108 -12.13 18.89 8.24
N ALA A 109 -12.01 19.82 7.30
CA ALA A 109 -13.14 20.37 6.56
C ALA A 109 -13.87 19.30 5.72
N VAL A 110 -13.16 18.26 5.28
CA VAL A 110 -13.73 17.16 4.49
C VAL A 110 -14.77 16.36 5.28
N PHE A 111 -14.67 16.35 6.62
CA PHE A 111 -15.59 15.64 7.50
C PHE A 111 -16.73 16.52 8.04
N ARG A 112 -16.72 17.82 7.73
CA ARG A 112 -17.77 18.79 8.08
C ARG A 112 -18.18 18.82 9.58
N PRO A 113 -17.23 18.73 10.55
CA PRO A 113 -17.58 18.69 11.98
C PRO A 113 -18.43 19.90 12.41
N GLY A 114 -18.13 21.10 11.91
CA GLY A 114 -18.88 22.31 12.24
C GLY A 114 -20.34 22.30 11.79
N GLN A 115 -20.67 21.65 10.67
CA GLN A 115 -22.06 21.55 10.21
C GLN A 115 -22.87 20.62 11.12
N ILE A 116 -22.28 19.48 11.50
CA ILE A 116 -22.90 18.52 12.42
C ILE A 116 -23.09 19.17 13.79
N MET A 117 -22.06 19.86 14.31
CA MET A 117 -22.15 20.57 15.59
C MET A 117 -23.21 21.68 15.58
N ALA A 118 -23.35 22.42 14.47
CA ALA A 118 -24.37 23.46 14.35
C ALA A 118 -25.79 22.87 14.41
N LEU A 119 -26.03 21.75 13.73
CA LEU A 119 -27.30 21.03 13.80
C LEU A 119 -27.55 20.46 15.20
N LEU A 120 -26.53 19.84 15.81
CA LEU A 120 -26.62 19.32 17.17
C LEU A 120 -26.97 20.42 18.18
N ASN A 121 -26.30 21.58 18.10
CA ASN A 121 -26.61 22.75 18.92
C ASN A 121 -28.03 23.28 18.69
N GLN A 122 -28.52 23.25 17.45
CA GLN A 122 -29.90 23.64 17.14
C GLN A 122 -30.90 22.68 17.81
N VAL A 123 -30.62 21.38 17.80
CA VAL A 123 -31.42 20.36 18.50
C VAL A 123 -31.38 20.60 20.01
N HIS A 124 -30.20 20.77 20.60
CA HIS A 124 -30.04 20.99 22.05
C HIS A 124 -30.68 22.29 22.54
N ALA A 125 -30.63 23.35 21.72
CA ALA A 125 -31.29 24.61 22.03
C ALA A 125 -32.82 24.47 22.10
N ASN A 126 -33.37 23.47 21.38
CA ASN A 126 -34.78 23.08 21.42
C ASN A 126 -35.77 24.26 21.27
N LYS A 127 -35.45 25.22 20.39
CA LYS A 127 -36.27 26.42 20.13
C LYS A 127 -37.32 26.20 19.02
N PHE A 128 -37.72 24.95 18.78
CA PHE A 128 -38.70 24.62 17.74
C PHE A 128 -40.12 25.00 18.18
N THR A 129 -40.86 25.66 17.29
CA THR A 129 -42.25 26.07 17.56
C THR A 129 -43.28 25.15 16.87
N SER A 130 -42.84 24.30 15.95
CA SER A 130 -43.69 23.28 15.30
C SER A 130 -42.88 22.04 14.93
N ILE A 131 -43.55 20.88 14.89
CA ILE A 131 -42.88 19.61 14.59
C ILE A 131 -42.29 19.58 13.18
N SER A 132 -42.91 20.28 12.24
CA SER A 132 -42.42 20.43 10.86
C SER A 132 -41.04 21.09 10.76
N GLN A 133 -40.64 21.91 11.74
CA GLN A 133 -39.30 22.51 11.79
C GLN A 133 -38.23 21.51 12.27
N VAL A 134 -38.64 20.49 13.02
CA VAL A 134 -37.75 19.48 13.60
C VAL A 134 -37.25 18.51 12.52
N TYR A 135 -38.17 18.00 11.68
CA TYR A 135 -37.88 16.96 10.69
C TYR A 135 -36.67 17.24 9.80
N PRO A 136 -36.53 18.40 9.12
CA PRO A 136 -35.38 18.65 8.27
C PRO A 136 -34.06 18.77 9.05
N VAL A 137 -34.09 19.25 10.29
CA VAL A 137 -32.89 19.35 11.13
C VAL A 137 -32.41 17.96 11.54
N PHE A 138 -33.34 17.10 11.97
CA PHE A 138 -33.04 15.73 12.36
C PHE A 138 -32.56 14.89 11.19
N ALA A 139 -33.26 14.93 10.05
CA ALA A 139 -32.85 14.19 8.86
C ALA A 139 -31.45 14.60 8.39
N LYS A 140 -31.14 15.91 8.39
CA LYS A 140 -29.78 16.39 8.06
C LYS A 140 -28.75 15.93 9.08
N LEU A 141 -29.06 16.01 10.38
CA LEU A 141 -28.15 15.57 11.44
C LEU A 141 -27.84 14.08 11.30
N GLU A 142 -28.86 13.25 11.10
CA GLU A 142 -28.75 11.80 10.88
C GLU A 142 -27.84 11.48 9.69
N LEU A 143 -28.17 12.04 8.52
CA LEU A 143 -27.47 11.75 7.26
C LEU A 143 -26.03 12.25 7.25
N LEU A 144 -25.77 13.45 7.81
CA LEU A 144 -24.42 14.00 7.88
C LEU A 144 -23.57 13.26 8.92
N THR A 145 -24.16 12.85 10.04
CA THR A 145 -23.50 12.02 11.06
C THR A 145 -23.11 10.67 10.46
N ALA A 146 -24.04 9.96 9.83
CA ALA A 146 -23.80 8.69 9.16
C ALA A 146 -22.66 8.81 8.13
N ASN A 147 -22.74 9.80 7.23
CA ASN A 147 -21.72 10.01 6.21
C ASN A 147 -20.35 10.35 6.80
N ALA A 148 -20.29 11.21 7.82
CA ALA A 148 -19.03 11.60 8.44
C ALA A 148 -18.41 10.43 9.21
N PHE A 149 -19.21 9.63 9.91
CA PHE A 149 -18.73 8.46 10.64
C PHE A 149 -18.17 7.39 9.69
N LEU A 150 -18.89 7.05 8.61
CA LEU A 150 -18.41 6.12 7.58
C LEU A 150 -17.13 6.64 6.91
N ASN A 151 -17.11 7.91 6.48
CA ASN A 151 -15.97 8.50 5.78
C ASN A 151 -14.74 8.58 6.66
N TYR A 152 -14.87 9.08 7.90
CA TYR A 152 -13.75 9.16 8.83
C TYR A 152 -13.21 7.77 9.16
N SER A 153 -14.08 6.82 9.46
CA SER A 153 -13.68 5.45 9.79
C SER A 153 -12.94 4.78 8.65
N ALA A 154 -13.48 4.87 7.43
CA ALA A 154 -12.83 4.33 6.23
C ALA A 154 -11.47 4.99 5.95
N VAL A 155 -11.38 6.32 6.12
CA VAL A 155 -10.14 7.06 5.85
C VAL A 155 -9.07 6.75 6.88
N ILE A 156 -9.40 6.72 8.17
CA ILE A 156 -8.44 6.42 9.23
C ILE A 156 -7.94 4.98 9.11
N HIS A 157 -8.84 4.04 8.83
CA HIS A 157 -8.50 2.62 8.81
C HIS A 157 -7.82 2.18 7.50
N PHE A 158 -8.25 2.68 6.32
CA PHE A 158 -7.77 2.18 5.02
C PHE A 158 -7.02 3.22 4.17
N GLY A 159 -6.87 4.45 4.66
CA GLY A 159 -6.34 5.56 3.88
C GLY A 159 -7.34 6.10 2.85
N VAL A 160 -7.01 7.27 2.30
CA VAL A 160 -7.84 7.99 1.32
C VAL A 160 -7.63 7.46 -0.10
N VAL A 161 -6.43 6.93 -0.40
CA VAL A 161 -6.03 6.44 -1.73
C VAL A 161 -5.86 4.93 -1.75
N ASN A 162 -6.21 4.28 -2.86
CA ASN A 162 -5.79 2.91 -3.13
C ASN A 162 -4.45 2.92 -3.89
N PRO A 163 -3.33 2.53 -3.26
CA PRO A 163 -2.02 2.57 -3.90
C PRO A 163 -1.88 1.61 -5.09
N HIS A 164 -2.61 0.49 -5.10
CA HIS A 164 -2.62 -0.45 -6.23
C HIS A 164 -3.13 0.20 -7.52
N ASN A 165 -4.13 1.07 -7.41
CA ASN A 165 -4.69 1.82 -8.55
C ASN A 165 -3.86 3.07 -8.88
N LEU A 166 -3.12 3.60 -7.90
CA LEU A 166 -2.34 4.84 -8.07
C LEU A 166 -1.00 4.58 -8.76
N TYR A 167 -0.32 3.49 -8.40
CA TYR A 167 1.05 3.25 -8.80
C TYR A 167 1.17 1.99 -9.68
N ARG A 168 1.71 2.18 -10.89
CA ARG A 168 1.90 1.09 -11.86
C ARG A 168 2.77 -0.07 -11.36
N ARG A 169 3.71 0.19 -10.43
CA ARG A 169 4.64 -0.81 -9.88
C ARG A 169 4.37 -1.08 -8.40
N TYR A 170 3.10 -1.37 -8.10
CA TYR A 170 2.62 -1.70 -6.77
C TYR A 170 1.98 -3.08 -6.76
N ASP A 171 2.79 -4.08 -6.41
CA ASP A 171 2.45 -5.50 -6.40
C ASP A 171 2.11 -5.94 -4.96
N MET A 172 1.17 -5.21 -4.36
CA MET A 172 0.48 -5.59 -3.14
C MET A 172 -1.00 -5.28 -3.35
N GLN A 173 -1.85 -6.01 -2.64
CA GLN A 173 -3.29 -5.82 -2.62
C GLN A 173 -3.72 -5.36 -1.23
N PRO A 174 -3.73 -4.04 -0.95
CA PRO A 174 -4.20 -3.54 0.33
C PRO A 174 -5.69 -3.81 0.51
N LEU A 175 -6.11 -4.19 1.72
CA LEU A 175 -7.53 -4.30 2.05
C LEU A 175 -8.23 -2.95 1.86
N ARG A 176 -9.51 -3.01 1.49
CA ARG A 176 -10.38 -1.86 1.26
C ARG A 176 -11.65 -2.01 2.11
N PRO A 177 -12.32 -0.90 2.48
CA PRO A 177 -13.58 -0.98 3.19
C PRO A 177 -14.61 -1.69 2.32
N ASP A 178 -15.16 -2.79 2.83
CA ASP A 178 -16.20 -3.57 2.20
C ASP A 178 -17.54 -3.38 2.93
N SER A 179 -18.56 -4.16 2.54
CA SER A 179 -19.87 -4.07 3.17
C SER A 179 -19.87 -4.53 4.63
N ALA A 180 -19.00 -5.48 5.00
CA ALA A 180 -18.88 -5.96 6.37
C ALA A 180 -18.28 -4.87 7.27
N PHE A 181 -17.24 -4.19 6.81
CA PHE A 181 -16.68 -3.04 7.51
C PHE A 181 -17.73 -1.97 7.80
N TYR A 182 -18.52 -1.53 6.80
CA TYR A 182 -19.53 -0.51 7.04
C TYR A 182 -20.65 -0.97 7.99
N GLN A 183 -20.99 -2.25 8.00
CA GLN A 183 -21.90 -2.81 9.00
C GLN A 183 -21.31 -2.71 10.42
N THR A 184 -20.01 -2.94 10.60
CA THR A 184 -19.37 -2.74 11.92
C THR A 184 -19.38 -1.27 12.36
N VAL A 185 -19.26 -0.32 11.42
CA VAL A 185 -19.35 1.12 11.73
C VAL A 185 -20.75 1.47 12.22
N PHE A 186 -21.80 1.06 11.50
CA PHE A 186 -23.17 1.35 11.93
C PHE A 186 -23.53 0.65 13.23
N ASN A 187 -23.11 -0.60 13.43
CA ASN A 187 -23.46 -1.35 14.63
C ASN A 187 -22.48 -1.14 15.79
N ALA A 188 -21.64 -0.10 15.75
CA ALA A 188 -20.71 0.23 16.81
C ALA A 188 -21.49 0.60 18.09
N PRO A 189 -21.40 -0.17 19.19
CA PRO A 189 -22.18 0.12 20.40
C PRO A 189 -21.74 1.42 21.09
N ASP A 190 -20.46 1.75 20.94
CA ASP A 190 -19.85 2.97 21.46
C ASP A 190 -18.94 3.56 20.38
N ILE A 191 -19.31 4.74 19.89
CA ILE A 191 -18.56 5.47 18.86
C ILE A 191 -17.13 5.81 19.33
N ALA A 192 -16.93 6.13 20.61
CA ALA A 192 -15.62 6.52 21.15
C ALA A 192 -14.63 5.34 21.12
N VAL A 193 -15.09 4.18 21.62
CA VAL A 193 -14.30 2.94 21.62
C VAL A 193 -13.96 2.54 20.19
N PHE A 194 -14.96 2.49 19.31
CA PHE A 194 -14.74 2.14 17.91
C PHE A 194 -13.74 3.09 17.22
N LEU A 195 -13.90 4.41 17.37
CA LEU A 195 -13.00 5.40 16.75
C LEU A 195 -11.60 5.42 17.36
N HIS A 196 -11.43 4.95 18.60
CA HIS A 196 -10.13 4.74 19.20
C HIS A 196 -9.43 3.54 18.57
N ASP A 197 -10.13 2.41 18.47
CA ASP A 197 -9.56 1.12 18.06
C ASP A 197 -9.14 1.08 16.58
N ILE A 198 -9.84 1.80 15.70
CA ILE A 198 -9.50 1.82 14.27
C ILE A 198 -8.23 2.62 13.94
N GLN A 199 -7.69 3.40 14.89
CA GLN A 199 -6.53 4.26 14.62
C GLN A 199 -5.26 3.43 14.43
N PRO A 200 -4.34 3.83 13.53
CA PRO A 200 -3.09 3.12 13.36
C PRO A 200 -2.24 3.16 14.64
N ALA A 201 -2.05 1.99 15.26
CA ALA A 201 -1.27 1.84 16.49
C ALA A 201 0.22 1.52 16.24
N ASN A 202 0.65 1.39 14.98
CA ASN A 202 2.03 1.01 14.70
C ASN A 202 3.02 2.10 15.16
N PRO A 203 4.18 1.74 15.75
CA PRO A 203 5.11 2.71 16.33
C PRO A 203 5.58 3.80 15.34
N ALA A 204 5.69 3.47 14.05
CA ALA A 204 6.10 4.43 13.04
C ALA A 204 5.06 5.52 12.82
N TYR A 205 3.78 5.16 12.80
CA TYR A 205 2.68 6.10 12.68
C TYR A 205 2.60 7.02 13.89
N LEU A 206 2.73 6.47 15.11
CA LEU A 206 2.72 7.25 16.35
C LEU A 206 3.90 8.25 16.40
N ALA A 207 5.08 7.86 15.91
CA ALA A 207 6.21 8.77 15.79
C ALA A 207 5.94 9.92 14.81
N LEU A 208 5.32 9.63 13.66
CA LEU A 208 4.91 10.64 12.67
C LEU A 208 3.84 11.58 13.23
N GLN A 209 2.82 11.04 13.91
CA GLN A 209 1.76 11.81 14.56
C GLN A 209 2.33 12.75 15.63
N LYS A 210 3.22 12.23 16.51
CA LYS A 210 3.91 13.03 17.52
C LYS A 210 4.74 14.15 16.88
N ALA A 211 5.47 13.84 15.81
CA ALA A 211 6.28 14.83 15.11
C ALA A 211 5.42 15.90 14.41
N LEU A 212 4.28 15.52 13.84
CA LEU A 212 3.34 16.46 13.24
C LEU A 212 2.81 17.45 14.29
N ALA A 213 2.41 16.94 15.46
CA ALA A 213 1.91 17.76 16.57
C ALA A 213 2.98 18.70 17.15
N ALA A 214 4.25 18.31 17.11
CA ALA A 214 5.36 19.13 17.61
C ALA A 214 5.74 20.30 16.70
N ILE A 215 5.23 20.36 15.46
CA ILE A 215 5.54 21.44 14.53
C ILE A 215 4.74 22.69 14.93
N ASN A 216 5.43 23.72 15.39
CA ASN A 216 4.82 25.01 15.69
C ASN A 216 4.23 25.65 14.42
N THR A 217 2.91 25.72 14.36
CA THR A 217 2.14 26.27 13.24
C THR A 217 2.03 27.80 13.25
N ASN A 218 2.44 28.48 14.33
CA ASN A 218 2.42 29.94 14.41
C ASN A 218 3.51 30.60 13.53
N TYR A 219 4.54 29.83 13.15
CA TYR A 219 5.57 30.26 12.21
C TYR A 219 6.05 29.07 11.37
N VAL A 220 5.62 29.03 10.11
CA VAL A 220 5.91 27.94 9.17
C VAL A 220 6.79 28.47 8.03
N ASP A 221 8.07 28.11 8.05
CA ASP A 221 9.00 28.33 6.94
C ASP A 221 8.90 27.19 5.89
N SER A 222 9.61 27.34 4.77
CA SER A 222 9.61 26.35 3.68
C SER A 222 10.10 24.96 4.12
N ALA A 223 11.06 24.89 5.05
CA ALA A 223 11.58 23.63 5.55
C ALA A 223 10.55 22.90 6.42
N LYS A 224 9.83 23.62 7.29
CA LYS A 224 8.72 23.07 8.07
C LYS A 224 7.56 22.65 7.19
N MET A 225 7.19 23.44 6.18
CA MET A 225 6.16 23.04 5.19
C MET A 225 6.52 21.73 4.52
N GLN A 226 7.77 21.59 4.06
CA GLN A 226 8.23 20.35 3.44
C GLN A 226 8.21 19.17 4.42
N ARG A 227 8.63 19.36 5.68
CA ARG A 227 8.55 18.31 6.71
C ARG A 227 7.11 17.89 6.98
N MET A 228 6.20 18.84 7.19
CA MET A 228 4.77 18.56 7.38
C MET A 228 4.21 17.77 6.21
N ARG A 229 4.53 18.19 4.98
CA ARG A 229 4.13 17.49 3.75
C ARG A 229 4.57 16.03 3.78
N LEU A 230 5.87 15.78 3.97
CA LEU A 230 6.42 14.43 3.98
C LEU A 230 5.83 13.57 5.11
N ILE A 231 5.61 14.14 6.30
CA ILE A 231 4.96 13.44 7.42
C ILE A 231 3.55 13.00 7.02
N LYS A 232 2.71 13.91 6.51
CA LYS A 232 1.32 13.62 6.12
C LYS A 232 1.23 12.54 5.04
N LEU A 233 2.11 12.59 4.04
CA LEU A 233 2.15 11.60 2.96
C LEU A 233 2.56 10.22 3.49
N ASN A 234 3.54 10.13 4.39
CA ASN A 234 3.96 8.84 4.95
C ASN A 234 2.97 8.31 6.01
N MET A 235 2.21 9.17 6.70
CA MET A 235 1.05 8.75 7.48
C MET A 235 -0.03 8.13 6.60
N GLU A 236 -0.28 8.66 5.40
CA GLU A 236 -1.19 8.04 4.44
C GLU A 236 -0.71 6.66 4.00
N ARG A 237 0.59 6.51 3.67
CA ARG A 237 1.18 5.21 3.32
C ARG A 237 1.01 4.16 4.42
N LEU A 238 1.14 4.57 5.68
CA LEU A 238 0.99 3.70 6.85
C LEU A 238 -0.47 3.34 7.18
N ARG A 239 -1.46 3.99 6.54
CA ARG A 239 -2.87 3.60 6.63
C ARG A 239 -3.27 2.55 5.60
N TRP A 240 -2.44 2.31 4.58
CA TRP A 240 -2.74 1.27 3.60
C TRP A 240 -2.63 -0.09 4.27
N GLN A 241 -3.74 -0.83 4.27
CA GLN A 241 -3.88 -2.15 4.87
C GLN A 241 -3.18 -3.22 4.01
N ASN A 242 -1.88 -3.04 3.81
CA ASN A 242 -0.99 -3.99 3.16
C ASN A 242 -0.92 -5.30 3.96
N PRO A 243 -0.46 -6.40 3.33
CA PRO A 243 -0.29 -7.67 4.03
C PRO A 243 0.41 -7.51 5.38
N GLU A 244 -0.12 -8.19 6.38
CA GLU A 244 0.43 -8.14 7.74
C GLU A 244 1.88 -8.63 7.75
N LYS A 245 2.65 -8.03 8.66
CA LYS A 245 4.07 -8.33 8.84
C LYS A 245 4.20 -9.43 9.88
N GLU A 246 4.91 -10.50 9.54
CA GLU A 246 5.28 -11.54 10.50
C GLU A 246 6.22 -11.00 11.60
N SER A 247 6.43 -11.76 12.67
CA SER A 247 7.37 -11.34 13.73
C SER A 247 8.81 -11.22 13.22
N LYS A 248 9.16 -11.93 12.15
CA LYS A 248 10.46 -11.85 11.47
C LYS A 248 10.25 -11.60 9.98
N TYR A 249 10.83 -10.52 9.47
CA TYR A 249 10.72 -10.16 8.07
C TYR A 249 11.87 -9.29 7.61
N ILE A 250 12.08 -9.23 6.30
CA ILE A 250 13.01 -8.33 5.64
C ILE A 250 12.24 -7.10 5.18
N PHE A 251 12.78 -5.92 5.46
CA PHE A 251 12.21 -4.64 5.06
C PHE A 251 13.20 -3.85 4.23
N VAL A 252 12.88 -3.60 2.97
CA VAL A 252 13.63 -2.72 2.09
C VAL A 252 12.87 -1.42 1.94
N ASN A 253 13.42 -0.33 2.47
CA ASN A 253 12.89 1.01 2.22
C ASN A 253 13.66 1.63 1.04
N ILE A 254 12.99 1.74 -0.12
CA ILE A 254 13.57 2.18 -1.39
C ILE A 254 14.24 3.58 -1.25
N PRO A 255 13.54 4.66 -0.82
CA PRO A 255 14.13 5.97 -0.59
C PRO A 255 15.33 5.99 0.37
N ALA A 256 15.31 5.12 1.38
CA ALA A 256 16.39 5.03 2.37
C ALA A 256 17.62 4.28 1.83
N PHE A 257 17.50 3.59 0.69
CA PHE A 257 18.51 2.69 0.14
C PHE A 257 19.04 1.71 1.20
N LYS A 258 18.12 1.13 1.98
CA LYS A 258 18.40 0.33 3.17
C LYS A 258 17.54 -0.93 3.20
N LEU A 259 18.15 -2.04 3.60
CA LEU A 259 17.48 -3.27 4.00
C LEU A 259 17.68 -3.48 5.49
N GLN A 260 16.61 -3.87 6.18
CA GLN A 260 16.63 -4.27 7.59
C GLN A 260 16.05 -5.67 7.74
N TRP A 261 16.68 -6.49 8.57
CA TRP A 261 16.05 -7.68 9.12
C TRP A 261 15.34 -7.28 10.40
N ILE A 262 14.01 -7.33 10.40
CA ILE A 262 13.19 -7.01 11.55
C ILE A 262 12.88 -8.30 12.30
N GLN A 263 13.04 -8.26 13.62
CA GLN A 263 12.65 -9.30 14.54
C GLN A 263 11.92 -8.67 15.73
N ASP A 264 10.70 -9.12 15.98
CA ASP A 264 9.83 -8.65 17.07
C ASP A 264 9.70 -7.12 17.09
N GLY A 265 9.54 -6.54 15.89
CA GLY A 265 9.38 -5.10 15.67
C GLY A 265 10.66 -4.27 15.72
N LYS A 266 11.84 -4.88 15.91
CA LYS A 266 13.14 -4.17 15.99
C LYS A 266 14.11 -4.64 14.91
N PRO A 267 14.96 -3.77 14.35
CA PRO A 267 16.00 -4.20 13.42
C PRO A 267 17.10 -4.97 14.16
N ALA A 268 17.34 -6.21 13.74
CA ALA A 268 18.45 -7.05 14.22
C ALA A 268 19.68 -6.97 13.30
N LEU A 269 19.48 -6.62 12.02
CA LEU A 269 20.52 -6.39 11.04
C LEU A 269 20.10 -5.25 10.12
N GLU A 270 21.06 -4.45 9.69
CA GLU A 270 20.88 -3.44 8.66
C GLU A 270 22.00 -3.55 7.63
N MET A 271 21.68 -3.30 6.35
CA MET A 271 22.68 -3.11 5.31
C MET A 271 22.21 -2.12 4.25
N LYS A 272 23.17 -1.54 3.52
CA LYS A 272 22.85 -0.72 2.34
C LYS A 272 22.32 -1.61 1.21
N VAL A 273 21.46 -1.03 0.39
CA VAL A 273 21.06 -1.62 -0.89
C VAL A 273 21.27 -0.65 -2.05
N CYS A 274 21.37 -1.20 -3.25
CA CYS A 274 21.13 -0.45 -4.50
C CYS A 274 19.81 -0.91 -5.10
N VAL A 275 19.01 0.05 -5.54
CA VAL A 275 17.66 -0.17 -6.09
C VAL A 275 17.60 0.28 -7.54
N GLY A 276 16.44 0.12 -8.15
CA GLY A 276 16.12 0.51 -9.51
C GLY A 276 16.34 1.99 -9.80
N GLU A 277 16.79 2.33 -11.01
CA GLU A 277 16.88 3.73 -11.46
C GLU A 277 15.48 4.36 -11.59
N PRO A 278 15.35 5.67 -11.28
CA PRO A 278 14.09 6.36 -11.49
C PRO A 278 13.79 6.54 -12.98
N LYS A 279 12.52 6.78 -13.31
CA LYS A 279 12.16 7.29 -14.63
C LYS A 279 12.88 8.62 -14.92
N GLY A 280 13.38 8.76 -16.15
CA GLY A 280 13.88 10.03 -16.65
C GLY A 280 12.84 11.15 -16.58
N PRO A 281 13.26 12.43 -16.63
CA PRO A 281 12.36 13.58 -16.54
C PRO A 281 11.26 13.56 -17.62
N ASP A 282 11.60 13.14 -18.84
CA ASP A 282 10.71 13.16 -20.01
C ASP A 282 10.04 11.80 -20.29
N TYR A 283 10.03 10.88 -19.31
CA TYR A 283 9.53 9.51 -19.48
C TYR A 283 8.13 9.45 -20.09
N ASP A 284 7.19 10.26 -19.61
CA ASP A 284 5.80 10.21 -20.08
C ASP A 284 5.66 10.71 -21.53
N GLN A 285 6.47 11.71 -21.92
CA GLN A 285 6.50 12.23 -23.29
C GLN A 285 7.12 11.20 -24.25
N GLN A 286 8.22 10.57 -23.83
CA GLN A 286 8.85 9.47 -24.57
C GLN A 286 7.92 8.28 -24.70
N LEU A 287 7.17 7.94 -23.65
CA LEU A 287 6.21 6.84 -23.68
C LEU A 287 5.08 7.13 -24.66
N ALA A 288 4.53 8.35 -24.64
CA ALA A 288 3.50 8.77 -25.59
C ALA A 288 4.03 8.72 -27.04
N HIS A 289 5.27 9.14 -27.28
CA HIS A 289 5.90 9.06 -28.59
C HIS A 289 6.10 7.60 -29.04
N TYR A 290 6.64 6.74 -28.17
CA TYR A 290 6.80 5.31 -28.44
C TYR A 290 5.47 4.62 -28.77
N LEU A 291 4.39 4.97 -28.07
CA LEU A 291 3.06 4.40 -28.34
C LEU A 291 2.50 4.79 -29.71
N GLN A 292 3.05 5.84 -30.35
CA GLN A 292 2.71 6.22 -31.72
C GLN A 292 3.61 5.54 -32.76
N THR A 293 4.92 5.41 -32.48
CA THR A 293 5.90 4.91 -33.46
C THR A 293 6.11 3.41 -33.40
N HIS A 294 5.94 2.82 -32.21
CA HIS A 294 6.34 1.47 -31.82
C HIS A 294 7.81 1.12 -32.12
N LYS A 295 8.66 2.12 -32.39
CA LYS A 295 10.09 1.91 -32.64
C LYS A 295 10.81 1.69 -31.32
N LEU A 296 11.68 0.68 -31.27
CA LEU A 296 12.40 0.32 -30.05
C LEU A 296 13.30 1.46 -29.53
N ASP A 297 13.85 2.31 -30.41
CA ASP A 297 14.65 3.48 -30.01
C ASP A 297 13.87 4.56 -29.27
N ASP A 298 12.55 4.62 -29.49
CA ASP A 298 11.69 5.61 -28.84
C ASP A 298 11.20 5.13 -27.47
N LYS A 299 11.38 3.83 -27.15
CA LYS A 299 10.83 3.21 -25.94
C LYS A 299 11.60 3.67 -24.69
N PRO A 300 10.95 4.39 -23.75
CA PRO A 300 11.61 4.75 -22.51
C PRO A 300 11.69 3.56 -21.55
N PHE A 301 12.71 3.58 -20.69
CA PHE A 301 12.93 2.55 -19.68
C PHE A 301 12.33 2.94 -18.34
N ASN A 302 11.66 2.00 -17.68
CA ASN A 302 11.29 2.14 -16.28
C ASN A 302 11.98 1.04 -15.46
N HIS A 303 13.05 1.44 -14.79
CA HIS A 303 13.84 0.59 -13.92
C HIS A 303 13.46 0.71 -12.45
N GLU A 304 12.42 1.46 -12.09
CA GLU A 304 11.98 1.61 -10.71
C GLU A 304 11.76 0.24 -10.07
N THR A 305 12.29 0.03 -8.86
CA THR A 305 12.02 -1.18 -8.08
C THR A 305 10.54 -1.23 -7.73
N THR A 306 9.90 -2.37 -7.98
CA THR A 306 8.49 -2.60 -7.64
C THR A 306 8.31 -2.63 -6.12
N ILE A 307 7.28 -1.93 -5.63
CA ILE A 307 6.81 -2.04 -4.25
C ILE A 307 6.01 -3.34 -4.15
N LEU A 308 6.42 -4.25 -3.28
CA LEU A 308 5.85 -5.60 -3.20
C LEU A 308 6.00 -6.24 -1.83
N SER A 309 5.24 -7.30 -1.60
CA SER A 309 5.42 -8.22 -0.47
C SER A 309 5.47 -9.66 -0.99
N SER A 310 6.40 -10.46 -0.49
CA SER A 310 6.52 -11.89 -0.84
C SER A 310 7.27 -12.67 0.26
N LYS A 311 7.68 -13.91 -0.01
CA LYS A 311 8.54 -14.73 0.86
C LYS A 311 9.78 -15.22 0.13
N ILE A 312 10.95 -14.96 0.70
CA ILE A 312 12.21 -15.55 0.24
C ILE A 312 12.24 -17.01 0.68
N THR A 313 12.19 -17.91 -0.32
CA THR A 313 12.14 -19.36 -0.09
C THR A 313 13.44 -20.04 -0.49
N THR A 314 14.24 -19.41 -1.36
CA THR A 314 15.44 -20.05 -1.92
C THR A 314 16.61 -19.08 -2.01
N ILE A 315 17.80 -19.57 -1.70
CA ILE A 315 19.07 -18.90 -1.96
C ILE A 315 19.80 -19.69 -3.06
N GLN A 316 20.09 -19.04 -4.18
CA GLN A 316 20.97 -19.57 -5.21
C GLN A 316 22.39 -19.03 -5.02
N LEU A 317 23.32 -19.92 -4.67
CA LEU A 317 24.75 -19.65 -4.62
C LEU A 317 25.37 -19.80 -5.99
N ASN A 318 26.36 -18.95 -6.28
CA ASN A 318 27.04 -18.88 -7.58
C ASN A 318 26.02 -18.87 -8.74
N PRO A 319 25.09 -17.90 -8.78
CA PRO A 319 24.03 -17.89 -9.77
C PRO A 319 24.59 -17.76 -11.18
N THR A 320 23.97 -18.44 -12.14
CA THR A 320 23.99 -18.00 -13.53
C THR A 320 22.98 -16.88 -13.72
N TRP A 321 23.20 -16.04 -14.73
CA TRP A 321 22.29 -14.94 -15.05
C TRP A 321 21.78 -15.05 -16.48
N SER A 322 20.51 -15.42 -16.63
CA SER A 322 19.80 -15.25 -17.88
C SER A 322 19.53 -13.77 -18.11
N ILE A 323 20.26 -13.16 -19.05
CA ILE A 323 20.16 -11.73 -19.33
C ILE A 323 18.78 -11.45 -19.96
N PRO A 324 17.93 -10.61 -19.34
CA PRO A 324 16.63 -10.28 -19.90
C PRO A 324 16.74 -9.66 -21.29
N SER A 325 15.79 -9.94 -22.18
CA SER A 325 15.80 -9.40 -23.54
C SER A 325 15.90 -7.87 -23.58
N SER A 326 15.30 -7.18 -22.61
CA SER A 326 15.42 -5.72 -22.50
C SER A 326 16.86 -5.27 -22.30
N ILE A 327 17.61 -5.89 -21.38
CA ILE A 327 19.03 -5.59 -21.11
C ILE A 327 19.89 -6.05 -22.30
N ALA A 328 19.56 -7.20 -22.89
CA ALA A 328 20.25 -7.69 -24.07
C ALA A 328 20.17 -6.67 -25.22
N GLN A 329 19.02 -6.02 -25.39
CA GLN A 329 18.80 -4.98 -26.40
C GLN A 329 19.41 -3.62 -25.99
N SER A 330 19.24 -3.18 -24.74
CA SER A 330 19.63 -1.83 -24.30
C SER A 330 21.11 -1.68 -23.99
N GLU A 331 21.80 -2.77 -23.63
CA GLU A 331 23.19 -2.72 -23.18
C GLU A 331 24.07 -3.75 -23.89
N THR A 332 23.73 -5.04 -23.79
CA THR A 332 24.59 -6.12 -24.31
C THR A 332 24.85 -5.95 -25.80
N TYR A 333 23.83 -5.61 -26.58
CA TYR A 333 23.94 -5.31 -28.01
C TYR A 333 25.02 -4.25 -28.28
N PHE A 334 24.99 -3.12 -27.57
CA PHE A 334 25.95 -2.04 -27.78
C PHE A 334 27.36 -2.40 -27.30
N ASN A 335 27.48 -3.20 -26.24
CA ASN A 335 28.78 -3.68 -25.78
C ASN A 335 29.41 -4.63 -26.79
N ILE A 336 28.62 -5.51 -27.42
CA ILE A 336 29.06 -6.37 -28.53
C ILE A 336 29.53 -5.54 -29.73
N GLN A 337 28.77 -4.51 -30.13
CA GLN A 337 29.16 -3.66 -31.26
C GLN A 337 30.49 -2.91 -31.00
N LYS A 338 30.78 -2.57 -29.73
CA LYS A 338 32.03 -1.90 -29.34
C LYS A 338 33.21 -2.87 -29.22
N ASN A 339 32.97 -4.06 -28.69
CA ASN A 339 33.97 -5.12 -28.54
C ASN A 339 33.35 -6.45 -29.00
N PRO A 340 33.73 -6.98 -30.16
CA PRO A 340 33.22 -8.27 -30.65
C PRO A 340 33.43 -9.44 -29.68
N ASN A 341 34.52 -9.42 -28.89
CA ASN A 341 34.83 -10.46 -27.92
C ASN A 341 34.13 -10.26 -26.56
N TYR A 342 33.28 -9.23 -26.42
CA TYR A 342 32.66 -8.85 -25.15
C TYR A 342 31.98 -10.03 -24.44
N LEU A 343 31.30 -10.90 -25.19
CA LEU A 343 30.59 -12.04 -24.62
C LEU A 343 31.54 -13.08 -24.03
N SER A 344 32.56 -13.48 -24.80
CA SER A 344 33.61 -14.39 -24.35
C SER A 344 34.38 -13.81 -23.15
N ASP A 345 34.77 -12.54 -23.22
CA ASP A 345 35.48 -11.82 -22.14
C ASP A 345 34.70 -11.76 -20.82
N ASN A 346 33.36 -11.82 -20.90
CA ASN A 346 32.47 -11.69 -19.74
C ASN A 346 31.78 -13.02 -19.35
N ASN A 347 32.24 -14.15 -19.88
CA ASN A 347 31.66 -15.48 -19.66
C ASN A 347 30.16 -15.56 -20.00
N ILE A 348 29.76 -14.96 -21.12
CA ILE A 348 28.38 -14.94 -21.59
C ILE A 348 28.23 -15.94 -22.73
N ARG A 349 27.46 -17.00 -22.48
CA ARG A 349 27.05 -17.98 -23.49
C ARG A 349 25.89 -17.46 -24.33
N VAL A 350 25.87 -17.88 -25.59
CA VAL A 350 24.83 -17.52 -26.56
C VAL A 350 24.05 -18.76 -26.95
N TYR A 351 22.73 -18.69 -26.88
CA TYR A 351 21.82 -19.76 -27.31
C TYR A 351 20.92 -19.25 -28.42
N SER A 352 20.81 -20.01 -29.51
CA SER A 352 19.86 -19.68 -30.57
C SER A 352 18.42 -19.85 -30.07
N THR A 353 17.57 -18.84 -30.25
CA THR A 353 16.13 -18.96 -29.92
C THR A 353 15.39 -19.92 -30.86
N ARG A 354 15.98 -20.27 -32.01
CA ARG A 354 15.36 -21.15 -33.01
C ARG A 354 15.65 -22.62 -32.76
N THR A 355 16.87 -22.95 -32.37
CA THR A 355 17.33 -24.34 -32.22
C THR A 355 17.59 -24.75 -30.78
N ASP A 356 17.58 -23.78 -29.85
CA ASP A 356 17.94 -23.96 -28.44
C ASP A 356 19.36 -24.48 -28.20
N ARG A 357 20.21 -24.43 -29.23
CA ARG A 357 21.63 -24.84 -29.15
C ARG A 357 22.52 -23.66 -28.79
N GLU A 358 23.56 -23.96 -28.01
CA GLU A 358 24.67 -23.03 -27.78
C GLU A 358 25.38 -22.73 -29.10
N VAL A 359 25.73 -21.47 -29.31
CA VAL A 359 26.45 -20.97 -30.46
C VAL A 359 27.68 -20.23 -29.95
N ASP A 360 28.83 -20.48 -30.57
CA ASP A 360 30.05 -19.75 -30.27
C ASP A 360 29.86 -18.26 -30.64
N PRO A 361 29.90 -17.34 -29.66
CA PRO A 361 29.69 -15.91 -29.91
C PRO A 361 30.67 -15.31 -30.92
N ASP A 362 31.89 -15.84 -31.00
CA ASP A 362 32.96 -15.28 -31.83
C ASP A 362 32.82 -15.69 -33.31
N THR A 363 31.93 -16.64 -33.60
CA THR A 363 31.56 -17.05 -34.97
C THR A 363 30.42 -16.22 -35.57
N ILE A 364 29.75 -15.38 -34.77
CA ILE A 364 28.58 -14.62 -35.17
C ILE A 364 28.99 -13.25 -35.72
N ASN A 365 28.53 -12.91 -36.93
CA ASN A 365 28.68 -11.54 -37.45
C ASN A 365 27.63 -10.59 -36.83
N TRP A 366 27.94 -10.10 -35.64
CA TRP A 366 27.06 -9.24 -34.84
C TRP A 366 26.67 -7.93 -35.53
N ALA A 367 27.51 -7.39 -36.42
CA ALA A 367 27.20 -6.16 -37.17
C ALA A 367 26.01 -6.32 -38.14
N ARG A 368 25.65 -7.56 -38.48
CA ARG A 368 24.50 -7.87 -39.36
C ARG A 368 23.23 -8.25 -38.60
N ILE A 369 23.27 -8.32 -37.28
CA ILE A 369 22.12 -8.70 -36.46
C ILE A 369 21.40 -7.43 -35.99
N PRO A 370 20.17 -7.16 -36.42
CA PRO A 370 19.43 -6.01 -35.94
C PRO A 370 19.00 -6.21 -34.48
N ARG A 371 19.16 -5.16 -33.66
CA ARG A 371 18.90 -5.16 -32.20
C ARG A 371 17.49 -5.67 -31.84
N ASP A 372 16.47 -5.26 -32.57
CA ASP A 372 15.06 -5.56 -32.32
C ASP A 372 14.66 -6.99 -32.72
N LYS A 373 15.44 -7.68 -33.55
CA LYS A 373 15.16 -9.05 -34.04
C LYS A 373 16.27 -10.04 -33.70
N MET A 374 17.00 -9.79 -32.63
CA MET A 374 18.11 -10.64 -32.18
C MET A 374 17.61 -12.07 -31.86
N PRO A 375 18.02 -13.10 -32.62
CA PRO A 375 17.51 -14.47 -32.48
C PRO A 375 18.29 -15.27 -31.43
N PHE A 376 18.68 -14.62 -30.33
CA PHE A 376 19.58 -15.18 -29.33
C PHE A 376 19.12 -14.89 -27.91
N ARG A 377 19.39 -15.82 -26.99
CA ARG A 377 19.34 -15.62 -25.54
C ARG A 377 20.75 -15.67 -24.99
N PHE A 378 21.00 -14.89 -23.95
CA PHE A 378 22.31 -14.78 -23.34
C PHE A 378 22.27 -15.26 -21.89
N GLN A 379 23.27 -16.03 -21.50
CA GLN A 379 23.45 -16.46 -20.13
C GLN A 379 24.87 -16.13 -19.68
N GLN A 380 25.00 -15.31 -18.65
CA GLN A 380 26.27 -15.14 -17.97
C GLN A 380 26.48 -16.28 -16.98
N ASP A 381 27.58 -17.00 -17.12
CA ASP A 381 27.92 -18.11 -16.26
C ASP A 381 28.39 -17.64 -14.87
N ALA A 382 28.33 -18.55 -13.91
CA ALA A 382 28.80 -18.29 -12.56
C ALA A 382 30.31 -17.99 -12.56
N SER A 383 30.69 -16.80 -12.10
CA SER A 383 32.08 -16.35 -12.06
C SER A 383 32.23 -15.22 -11.03
N ASP A 384 33.44 -14.72 -10.80
CA ASP A 384 33.64 -13.49 -10.01
C ASP A 384 33.14 -12.24 -10.75
N GLN A 385 32.99 -12.33 -12.08
CA GLN A 385 32.50 -11.26 -12.94
C GLN A 385 30.98 -11.28 -13.16
N ASN A 386 30.28 -12.27 -12.60
CA ASN A 386 28.83 -12.37 -12.76
C ASN A 386 28.13 -11.14 -12.15
N ALA A 387 27.25 -10.50 -12.92
CA ALA A 387 26.55 -9.29 -12.49
C ALA A 387 25.68 -9.49 -11.24
N LEU A 388 25.19 -10.73 -11.01
CA LEU A 388 24.44 -11.13 -9.83
C LEU A 388 25.32 -11.51 -8.63
N GLY A 389 26.65 -11.45 -8.77
CA GLY A 389 27.61 -11.81 -7.73
C GLY A 389 27.51 -13.29 -7.32
N LYS A 390 27.65 -13.56 -6.02
CA LYS A 390 27.71 -14.92 -5.46
C LYS A 390 26.39 -15.43 -4.86
N PHE A 391 25.42 -14.56 -4.66
CA PHE A 391 24.16 -14.89 -4.00
C PHE A 391 22.98 -14.26 -4.73
N LYS A 392 21.92 -15.04 -4.91
CA LYS A 392 20.62 -14.57 -5.37
C LYS A 392 19.55 -15.11 -4.42
N PHE A 393 18.73 -14.22 -3.86
CA PHE A 393 17.64 -14.55 -2.95
C PHE A 393 16.33 -14.48 -3.74
N ILE A 394 15.66 -15.61 -3.85
CA ILE A 394 14.53 -15.82 -4.74
C ILE A 394 13.24 -15.83 -3.92
N PHE A 395 12.27 -15.07 -4.40
CA PHE A 395 10.91 -14.98 -3.89
C PHE A 395 9.95 -14.80 -5.07
N ASP A 396 8.72 -15.26 -4.92
CA ASP A 396 7.72 -15.21 -5.98
C ASP A 396 7.21 -13.79 -6.18
N ASN A 397 7.12 -13.31 -7.43
CA ASN A 397 6.55 -12.01 -7.78
C ASN A 397 6.39 -11.88 -9.30
N GLU A 398 5.40 -11.09 -9.73
CA GLU A 398 5.10 -10.90 -11.16
C GLU A 398 6.14 -10.05 -11.88
N ALA A 399 6.91 -9.25 -11.13
CA ALA A 399 7.87 -8.30 -11.66
C ALA A 399 9.26 -8.91 -11.99
N GLY A 400 9.48 -10.19 -11.70
CA GLY A 400 10.76 -10.87 -11.92
C GLY A 400 11.92 -10.33 -11.08
N ILE A 401 11.62 -9.71 -9.93
CA ILE A 401 12.54 -9.06 -9.01
C ILE A 401 13.15 -10.09 -8.04
N TYR A 402 14.40 -9.87 -7.65
CA TYR A 402 15.08 -10.63 -6.60
C TYR A 402 16.02 -9.71 -5.81
N LEU A 403 16.42 -10.15 -4.61
CA LEU A 403 17.57 -9.57 -3.94
C LEU A 403 18.81 -10.32 -4.42
N HIS A 404 19.93 -9.63 -4.65
CA HIS A 404 21.15 -10.32 -5.09
C HIS A 404 22.43 -9.59 -4.71
N ASP A 405 23.54 -10.32 -4.78
CA ASP A 405 24.89 -9.78 -4.70
C ASP A 405 25.26 -9.01 -5.98
N THR A 406 26.45 -8.43 -6.07
CA THR A 406 26.94 -7.77 -7.28
C THR A 406 28.47 -7.78 -7.33
N ASN A 407 29.03 -7.92 -8.52
CA ASN A 407 30.45 -7.69 -8.79
C ASN A 407 30.83 -6.20 -8.63
N ASN A 408 29.88 -5.27 -8.80
CA ASN A 408 30.12 -3.83 -8.63
C ASN A 408 29.84 -3.36 -7.18
N LYS A 409 30.77 -3.66 -6.27
CA LYS A 409 30.68 -3.25 -4.86
C LYS A 409 30.76 -1.74 -4.65
N GLY A 410 31.33 -1.00 -5.60
CA GLY A 410 31.46 0.47 -5.52
C GLY A 410 30.12 1.20 -5.42
N GLY A 411 29.02 0.60 -5.90
CA GLY A 411 27.67 1.17 -5.79
C GLY A 411 27.26 1.49 -4.34
N PHE A 412 27.69 0.69 -3.36
CA PHE A 412 27.33 0.90 -1.95
C PHE A 412 28.07 2.06 -1.27
N LEU A 413 29.09 2.61 -1.92
CA LEU A 413 29.82 3.79 -1.45
C LEU A 413 29.12 5.09 -1.87
N LYS A 414 28.19 5.04 -2.84
CA LYS A 414 27.47 6.22 -3.33
C LYS A 414 26.36 6.64 -2.35
N PRO A 415 26.12 7.95 -2.17
CA PRO A 415 24.95 8.45 -1.44
C PRO A 415 23.65 8.10 -2.18
N TRP A 416 23.64 8.30 -3.51
CA TRP A 416 22.54 7.89 -4.39
C TRP A 416 22.75 6.47 -4.91
N ARG A 417 21.82 5.55 -4.61
CA ARG A 417 21.95 4.12 -4.94
C ARG A 417 20.80 3.56 -5.79
N ALA A 418 20.01 4.42 -6.42
CA ALA A 418 19.09 4.02 -7.49
C ALA A 418 19.88 3.91 -8.81
N ILE A 419 20.46 2.74 -9.06
CA ILE A 419 21.42 2.45 -10.15
C ILE A 419 21.22 1.04 -10.78
N SER A 420 20.12 0.37 -10.46
CA SER A 420 19.83 -1.01 -10.89
C SER A 420 18.68 -1.04 -11.91
N HIS A 421 18.44 -2.21 -12.49
CA HIS A 421 17.37 -2.45 -13.46
C HIS A 421 16.07 -2.97 -12.80
N GLY A 422 15.77 -2.48 -11.60
CA GLY A 422 14.60 -2.89 -10.80
C GLY A 422 14.91 -3.86 -9.66
N CYS A 423 15.84 -4.79 -9.84
CA CYS A 423 16.28 -5.69 -8.77
C CYS A 423 17.03 -4.94 -7.65
N VAL A 424 17.10 -5.55 -6.46
CA VAL A 424 17.74 -4.95 -5.28
C VAL A 424 19.08 -5.63 -5.00
N ARG A 425 20.17 -4.87 -5.12
CA ARG A 425 21.52 -5.36 -4.78
C ARG A 425 21.75 -5.17 -3.28
N VAL A 426 22.25 -6.19 -2.60
CA VAL A 426 22.50 -6.15 -1.15
C VAL A 426 24.00 -6.03 -0.85
N GLN A 427 24.37 -5.20 0.13
CA GLN A 427 25.76 -4.92 0.45
C GLN A 427 26.50 -6.13 1.03
N ASP A 428 25.85 -6.85 1.95
CA ASP A 428 26.40 -8.02 2.63
C ASP A 428 25.47 -9.24 2.45
N PRO A 429 25.54 -9.90 1.27
CA PRO A 429 24.70 -11.05 0.98
C PRO A 429 25.03 -12.25 1.88
N LEU A 430 26.29 -12.40 2.33
CA LEU A 430 26.66 -13.52 3.20
C LEU A 430 26.01 -13.38 4.57
N MET A 431 25.96 -12.16 5.11
CA MET A 431 25.25 -11.88 6.36
C MET A 431 23.74 -12.10 6.20
N LEU A 432 23.15 -11.70 5.07
CA LEU A 432 21.73 -11.97 4.80
C LEU A 432 21.45 -13.48 4.73
N ALA A 433 22.30 -14.24 4.04
CA ALA A 433 22.20 -15.70 3.99
C ALA A 433 22.35 -16.33 5.39
N GLN A 434 23.23 -15.79 6.24
CA GLN A 434 23.36 -16.23 7.63
C GLN A 434 22.07 -16.07 8.43
N GLN A 435 21.39 -14.93 8.30
CA GLN A 435 20.12 -14.69 8.99
C GLN A 435 19.01 -15.61 8.46
N LEU A 436 18.95 -15.84 7.15
CA LEU A 436 17.96 -16.72 6.53
C LEU A 436 18.15 -18.20 6.89
N ILE A 437 19.38 -18.68 6.98
CA ILE A 437 19.67 -20.11 7.21
C ILE A 437 19.72 -20.45 8.70
N GLY A 438 20.20 -19.56 9.57
CA GLY A 438 20.24 -19.73 11.03
C GLY A 438 21.20 -20.80 11.58
N ASP A 439 21.62 -21.76 10.75
CA ASP A 439 22.52 -22.87 11.12
C ASP A 439 24.00 -22.51 10.86
N THR A 440 24.75 -22.32 11.94
CA THR A 440 26.18 -21.97 11.91
C THR A 440 27.05 -23.03 11.24
N THR A 441 26.68 -24.31 11.29
CA THR A 441 27.43 -25.41 10.64
C THR A 441 27.25 -25.35 9.12
N ARG A 442 26.04 -25.03 8.65
CA ARG A 442 25.77 -24.82 7.22
C ARG A 442 26.51 -23.59 6.68
N MET A 443 26.79 -22.59 7.52
CA MET A 443 27.44 -21.37 7.07
C MET A 443 28.87 -21.58 6.58
N ASP A 444 29.67 -22.45 7.20
CA ASP A 444 31.02 -22.72 6.69
C ASP A 444 31.00 -23.44 5.34
N ALA A 445 30.01 -24.33 5.13
CA ALA A 445 29.77 -24.90 3.81
C ALA A 445 29.39 -23.84 2.77
N ILE A 446 28.51 -22.90 3.12
CA ILE A 446 28.12 -21.77 2.24
C ILE A 446 29.33 -20.90 1.91
N ARG A 447 30.13 -20.53 2.91
CA ARG A 447 31.35 -19.72 2.74
C ARG A 447 32.28 -20.37 1.73
N MET A 448 32.62 -21.64 1.93
CA MET A 448 33.49 -22.38 1.01
C MET A 448 32.89 -22.50 -0.39
N GLU A 449 31.57 -22.73 -0.50
CA GLU A 449 30.85 -22.80 -1.77
C GLU A 449 30.92 -21.49 -2.57
N VAL A 450 30.95 -20.34 -1.91
CA VAL A 450 31.14 -19.04 -2.58
C VAL A 450 32.60 -18.58 -2.64
N GLY A 451 33.54 -19.45 -2.21
CA GLY A 451 34.98 -19.21 -2.29
C GLY A 451 35.61 -18.51 -1.08
N LEU A 452 34.83 -18.25 -0.03
CA LEU A 452 35.30 -17.65 1.20
C LEU A 452 35.87 -18.72 2.15
N ALA A 453 36.90 -18.37 2.91
CA ALA A 453 37.47 -19.25 3.91
C ALA A 453 36.45 -19.59 5.02
N PRO A 454 36.39 -20.84 5.52
CA PRO A 454 35.55 -21.20 6.66
C PRO A 454 35.99 -20.44 7.93
N ARG A 455 35.09 -20.29 8.90
CA ARG A 455 35.40 -19.69 10.19
C ARG A 455 36.08 -20.70 11.12
N ASP A 456 35.67 -21.97 11.08
CA ASP A 456 36.29 -23.00 11.90
C ASP A 456 37.64 -23.50 11.34
N SER A 457 38.45 -24.09 12.21
CA SER A 457 39.73 -24.69 11.82
C SER A 457 39.55 -26.07 11.15
N VAL A 458 38.42 -26.75 11.42
CA VAL A 458 38.13 -28.11 10.97
C VAL A 458 38.02 -28.18 9.45
N ASN A 459 37.43 -27.17 8.82
CA ASN A 459 37.21 -27.13 7.39
C ASN A 459 38.39 -26.59 6.57
N LYS A 460 39.50 -26.16 7.19
CA LYS A 460 40.65 -25.58 6.46
C LYS A 460 41.25 -26.51 5.42
N ALA A 461 41.44 -27.79 5.76
CA ALA A 461 41.99 -28.78 4.82
C ALA A 461 41.03 -29.03 3.64
N ARG A 462 39.72 -29.07 3.90
CA ARG A 462 38.69 -29.18 2.85
C ARG A 462 38.67 -27.95 1.96
N TYR A 463 38.75 -26.75 2.54
CA TYR A 463 38.81 -25.50 1.80
C TYR A 463 40.02 -25.43 0.87
N ALA A 464 41.21 -25.84 1.34
CA ALA A 464 42.42 -25.88 0.51
C ALA A 464 42.23 -26.77 -0.73
N LYS A 465 41.60 -27.95 -0.59
CA LYS A 465 41.26 -28.82 -1.72
C LYS A 465 40.27 -28.16 -2.69
N ILE A 466 39.27 -27.45 -2.18
CA ILE A 466 38.31 -26.70 -3.00
C ILE A 466 39.03 -25.61 -3.80
N GLN A 467 39.93 -24.85 -3.17
CA GLN A 467 40.71 -23.82 -3.85
C GLN A 467 41.61 -24.41 -4.94
N GLN A 468 42.30 -25.52 -4.66
CA GLN A 468 43.10 -26.21 -5.65
C GLN A 468 42.26 -26.66 -6.86
N ALA A 469 41.06 -27.19 -6.63
CA ALA A 469 40.14 -27.57 -7.71
C ALA A 469 39.68 -26.35 -8.52
N ARG A 470 39.40 -25.22 -7.86
CA ARG A 470 39.00 -23.96 -8.52
C ARG A 470 40.09 -23.35 -9.38
N SER A 471 41.36 -23.54 -9.01
CA SER A 471 42.52 -23.08 -9.77
C SER A 471 42.86 -23.97 -10.96
N ALA A 472 42.22 -25.14 -11.11
CA ALA A 472 42.48 -26.04 -12.22
C ALA A 472 42.00 -25.42 -13.56
N PRO A 473 42.80 -25.53 -14.65
CA PRO A 473 42.36 -25.10 -15.98
C PRO A 473 41.03 -25.77 -16.38
N GLY A 474 40.10 -24.99 -16.91
CA GLY A 474 38.78 -25.49 -17.32
C GLY A 474 37.78 -25.71 -16.18
N PHE A 475 38.11 -25.33 -14.94
CA PHE A 475 37.15 -25.37 -13.83
C PHE A 475 35.96 -24.46 -14.10
N GLN A 476 34.75 -24.98 -13.87
CA GLN A 476 33.49 -24.23 -13.97
C GLN A 476 32.79 -24.22 -12.62
N LEU A 477 32.47 -23.01 -12.13
CA LEU A 477 31.63 -22.86 -10.95
C LEU A 477 30.22 -23.33 -11.26
N LYS A 478 29.67 -24.18 -10.39
CA LYS A 478 28.28 -24.65 -10.48
C LYS A 478 27.39 -23.87 -9.52
N SER A 479 26.18 -23.56 -9.97
CA SER A 479 25.16 -23.02 -9.09
C SER A 479 24.68 -24.06 -8.08
N LYS A 480 24.31 -23.60 -6.88
CA LYS A 480 23.73 -24.44 -5.84
C LYS A 480 22.53 -23.76 -5.23
N PHE A 481 21.44 -24.49 -5.05
CA PHE A 481 20.22 -23.98 -4.45
C PHE A 481 20.12 -24.45 -3.01
N LEU A 482 19.73 -23.54 -2.12
CA LEU A 482 19.50 -23.79 -0.72
C LEU A 482 18.08 -23.33 -0.38
N GLU A 483 17.30 -24.21 0.23
CA GLU A 483 15.99 -23.85 0.76
C GLU A 483 16.16 -23.06 2.05
N VAL A 484 15.34 -22.02 2.19
CA VAL A 484 15.20 -21.28 3.44
C VAL A 484 14.28 -22.08 4.38
N PRO A 485 14.67 -22.32 5.64
CA PRO A 485 13.85 -23.02 6.63
C PRO A 485 12.46 -22.38 6.85
N ASP A 486 11.58 -23.10 7.55
CA ASP A 486 10.28 -22.60 8.03
C ASP A 486 9.37 -22.02 6.94
N LYS A 487 9.48 -22.54 5.70
CA LYS A 487 8.74 -22.10 4.49
C LYS A 487 9.13 -20.69 4.01
N GLY A 488 10.30 -20.19 4.39
CA GLY A 488 10.83 -18.92 3.93
C GLY A 488 10.52 -17.74 4.86
N VAL A 489 11.11 -16.59 4.54
CA VAL A 489 10.99 -15.36 5.34
C VAL A 489 10.34 -14.26 4.51
N GLN A 490 9.36 -13.58 5.09
CA GLN A 490 8.65 -12.49 4.42
C GLN A 490 9.61 -11.35 4.04
N VAL A 491 9.42 -10.79 2.85
CA VAL A 491 10.15 -9.62 2.36
C VAL A 491 9.14 -8.56 1.93
N PHE A 492 9.30 -7.35 2.46
CA PHE A 492 8.62 -6.15 2.02
C PHE A 492 9.61 -5.23 1.34
N ILE A 493 9.28 -4.80 0.14
CA ILE A 493 9.95 -3.70 -0.54
C ILE A 493 8.94 -2.57 -0.60
N ASP A 494 9.23 -1.48 0.11
CA ASP A 494 8.28 -0.40 0.34
C ASP A 494 8.93 0.97 0.15
N TYR A 495 8.13 2.03 0.23
CA TYR A 495 8.53 3.37 -0.18
C TYR A 495 8.14 4.40 0.87
N TYR A 496 9.06 4.71 1.79
CA TYR A 496 8.84 5.74 2.81
C TYR A 496 9.90 6.84 2.74
N THR A 497 9.48 8.04 2.35
CA THR A 497 10.33 9.25 2.31
C THR A 497 10.46 9.94 3.66
N CYS A 498 9.70 9.48 4.66
CA CYS A 498 9.83 9.86 6.05
C CYS A 498 9.61 8.63 6.94
N TRP A 499 10.60 8.27 7.77
CA TRP A 499 10.56 7.08 8.60
C TRP A 499 11.34 7.30 9.91
N PRO A 500 10.85 6.84 11.06
CA PRO A 500 11.62 6.93 12.31
C PRO A 500 12.81 5.98 12.31
N ASN A 501 13.92 6.43 12.90
CA ASN A 501 15.02 5.54 13.27
C ASN A 501 14.69 4.76 14.56
N ASP A 502 15.63 3.95 15.03
CA ASP A 502 15.47 3.09 16.21
C ASP A 502 15.26 3.86 17.52
N LYS A 503 15.52 5.17 17.53
CA LYS A 503 15.26 6.09 18.65
C LYS A 503 13.89 6.79 18.54
N GLY A 504 13.13 6.52 17.48
CA GLY A 504 11.88 7.19 17.16
C GLY A 504 12.05 8.57 16.50
N GLU A 505 13.26 8.96 16.11
CA GLU A 505 13.52 10.25 15.46
C GLU A 505 13.30 10.13 13.96
N LEU A 506 12.50 11.02 13.38
CA LEU A 506 12.19 10.99 11.95
C LEU A 506 13.41 11.30 11.09
N GLN A 507 13.66 10.42 10.12
CA GLN A 507 14.59 10.59 9.02
C GLN A 507 13.80 10.96 7.76
N PHE A 508 14.36 11.83 6.93
CA PHE A 508 13.75 12.27 5.68
C PHE A 508 14.65 11.88 4.51
N TYR A 509 14.05 11.33 3.47
CA TYR A 509 14.75 10.80 2.31
C TYR A 509 14.29 11.49 1.03
N TYR A 510 15.14 11.47 0.01
CA TYR A 510 14.77 11.97 -1.31
C TYR A 510 13.63 11.12 -1.91
N ASP A 511 12.68 11.77 -2.55
CA ASP A 511 11.59 11.13 -3.28
C ASP A 511 12.13 10.54 -4.60
N ALA A 512 12.85 9.43 -4.49
CA ALA A 512 13.63 8.86 -5.57
C ALA A 512 12.81 8.61 -6.85
N TYR A 513 11.57 8.18 -6.73
CA TYR A 513 10.65 7.84 -7.81
C TYR A 513 9.51 8.85 -8.01
N ARG A 514 9.60 10.05 -7.41
CA ARG A 514 8.59 11.11 -7.52
C ARG A 514 7.18 10.66 -7.08
N MET A 515 7.12 9.73 -6.11
CA MET A 515 5.86 9.13 -5.66
C MET A 515 5.11 10.01 -4.66
N ASP A 516 5.79 10.95 -4.00
CA ASP A 516 5.17 11.88 -3.05
C ASP A 516 4.23 12.85 -3.78
N ASP A 517 4.66 13.42 -4.92
CA ASP A 517 3.85 14.35 -5.72
C ASP A 517 2.60 13.66 -6.29
N ILE A 518 2.75 12.40 -6.74
CA ILE A 518 1.64 11.58 -7.23
C ILE A 518 0.63 11.32 -6.10
N LEU A 519 1.11 10.97 -4.90
CA LEU A 519 0.25 10.74 -3.74
C LEU A 519 -0.45 12.01 -3.30
N GLU A 520 0.27 13.11 -3.18
CA GLU A 520 -0.27 14.41 -2.78
C GLU A 520 -1.41 14.84 -3.69
N LYS A 521 -1.22 14.74 -5.01
CA LYS A 521 -2.27 15.02 -5.99
C LYS A 521 -3.49 14.12 -5.81
N ALA A 522 -3.29 12.83 -5.56
CA ALA A 522 -4.36 11.86 -5.36
C ALA A 522 -5.12 12.07 -4.04
N MET A 523 -4.43 12.49 -2.97
CA MET A 523 -5.06 12.86 -1.71
C MET A 523 -5.93 14.13 -1.86
N GLY A 524 -5.50 15.08 -2.70
CA GLY A 524 -6.30 16.22 -3.12
C GLY A 524 -6.91 16.99 -1.94
N LYS A 525 -8.24 17.02 -1.84
CA LYS A 525 -8.98 17.74 -0.78
C LYS A 525 -8.70 17.25 0.64
N TYR A 526 -8.13 16.05 0.80
CA TYR A 526 -7.78 15.50 2.12
C TYR A 526 -6.51 16.10 2.71
N LEU A 527 -5.73 16.83 1.92
CA LEU A 527 -4.63 17.65 2.44
C LEU A 527 -5.13 19.08 2.57
N ALA A 528 -5.00 19.64 3.77
CA ALA A 528 -5.39 21.02 4.02
C ALA A 528 -4.68 21.93 3.01
N LYS A 529 -5.44 22.75 2.28
CA LYS A 529 -4.83 23.77 1.40
C LYS A 529 -3.95 24.64 2.31
N SER A 530 -2.66 24.70 2.02
CA SER A 530 -1.81 25.73 2.62
C SER A 530 -2.49 27.07 2.31
N THR A 531 -3.00 27.74 3.33
CA THR A 531 -3.37 29.14 3.24
C THR A 531 -2.12 29.85 2.71
N ARG A 532 -2.22 30.34 1.47
CA ARG A 532 -1.17 31.16 0.86
C ARG A 532 -1.10 32.50 1.57
#